data_AF-J2LF12-F1
#
_entry.id   AF-J2LF12-F1
#
_cell.length_a   1.000
_cell.length_b   1.000
_cell.length_c   1.000
_cell.angle_alpha   90.00
_cell.angle_beta   90.00
_cell.angle_gamma   90.00
#
_symmetry.space_group_name_H-M   'P 1'
#
loop_
_entity.id
_entity.type
_entity.pdbx_description
1 polymer ?
#
loop_
_entity_poly.entity_id
_entity_poly.type
_entity_poly.pdbx_seq_one_letter_code
_entity_poly.pdbx_strand_id
1 'polypeptide(L)'
;MLAPLIDDKQKITLIEDSGVQFLDFGLRLPALQARRQFVRQTANGPLLRLNVDGNSGKFLLYPEDGGAAEVVRPESDIALADSLKLLAQQWLALP
;
A
#
# COMPACT_ATOMS: atom_id res chain seq x y z
N MET A 1 -9.61 -20.25 8.36
CA MET A 1 -10.40 -20.59 7.16
C MET A 1 -10.26 -19.42 6.20
N LEU A 2 -9.68 -19.61 5.01
CA LEU A 2 -9.60 -18.52 4.01
C LEU A 2 -11.00 -18.26 3.46
N ALA A 3 -11.42 -16.99 3.39
CA ALA A 3 -12.69 -16.64 2.79
C ALA A 3 -12.70 -17.09 1.32
N PRO A 4 -13.77 -17.77 0.85
CA PRO A 4 -13.87 -18.14 -0.56
C PRO A 4 -13.82 -16.85 -1.41
N LEU A 5 -12.97 -16.83 -2.43
CA LEU A 5 -12.91 -15.73 -3.40
C LEU A 5 -14.20 -15.77 -4.22
N ILE A 6 -15.16 -14.90 -3.92
CA ILE A 6 -16.47 -14.88 -4.57
C ILE A 6 -16.39 -13.98 -5.81
N ASP A 7 -16.97 -14.45 -6.91
CA ASP A 7 -17.11 -13.71 -8.17
C ASP A 7 -18.19 -12.60 -8.01
N ASP A 8 -17.73 -11.44 -7.57
CA ASP A 8 -18.12 -10.05 -7.86
C ASP A 8 -19.58 -9.60 -8.13
N LYS A 9 -20.67 -10.28 -7.69
CA LYS A 9 -22.02 -9.67 -7.89
C LYS A 9 -23.05 -9.73 -6.76
N GLN A 10 -22.87 -10.48 -5.68
CA GLN A 10 -24.06 -10.87 -4.88
C GLN A 10 -24.13 -10.52 -3.40
N LYS A 11 -23.14 -9.89 -2.75
CA LYS A 11 -23.32 -9.46 -1.35
C LYS A 11 -22.58 -8.17 -1.01
N ILE A 12 -23.11 -7.04 -1.49
CA ILE A 12 -22.90 -5.76 -0.82
C ILE A 12 -24.00 -5.67 0.24
N THR A 13 -23.67 -5.95 1.50
CA THR A 13 -24.60 -5.67 2.60
C THR A 13 -24.41 -4.21 2.98
N LEU A 14 -25.29 -3.34 2.48
CA LEU A 14 -25.37 -1.97 2.95
C LEU A 14 -25.91 -2.01 4.40
N ILE A 15 -25.12 -1.57 5.37
CA ILE A 15 -25.67 -1.27 6.70
C ILE A 15 -26.23 0.15 6.62
N GLU A 16 -27.56 0.24 6.54
CA GLU A 16 -28.32 1.49 6.52
C GLU A 16 -27.81 2.46 7.61
N ASP A 17 -27.62 3.72 7.25
CA ASP A 17 -27.16 4.83 8.11
C ASP A 17 -25.78 4.71 8.79
N SER A 18 -24.94 3.72 8.45
CA SER A 18 -23.60 3.59 9.03
C SER A 18 -22.50 4.37 8.30
N GLY A 19 -22.69 4.70 7.02
CA GLY A 19 -21.63 5.21 6.15
C GLY A 19 -20.49 4.21 5.90
N VAL A 20 -20.63 2.94 6.33
CA VAL A 20 -19.60 1.90 6.21
C VAL A 20 -20.09 0.81 5.26
N GLN A 21 -19.30 0.55 4.21
CA GLN A 21 -19.54 -0.56 3.29
C GLN A 21 -18.56 -1.69 3.62
N PHE A 22 -19.07 -2.89 3.90
CA PHE A 22 -18.24 -4.08 4.02
C PHE A 22 -18.00 -4.66 2.63
N LEU A 23 -16.75 -4.66 2.21
CA LEU A 23 -16.33 -5.32 0.98
C LEU A 23 -15.70 -6.67 1.34
N ASP A 24 -16.44 -7.74 1.07
CA ASP A 24 -15.99 -9.13 1.28
C ASP A 24 -15.55 -9.74 -0.06
N PHE A 25 -14.42 -9.26 -0.57
CA PHE A 25 -13.76 -9.86 -1.72
C PHE A 25 -12.25 -9.99 -1.44
N GLY A 26 -11.64 -11.05 -1.96
CA GLY A 26 -10.20 -11.20 -1.82
C GLY A 26 -9.44 -10.45 -2.90
N LEU A 27 -8.37 -9.77 -2.50
CA LEU A 27 -7.46 -9.07 -3.39
C LEU A 27 -6.37 -10.02 -3.87
N ARG A 28 -6.12 -10.06 -5.19
CA ARG A 28 -4.89 -10.65 -5.73
C ARG A 28 -3.80 -9.59 -5.73
N LEU A 29 -2.79 -9.79 -4.87
CA LEU A 29 -1.63 -8.91 -4.83
C LEU A 29 -0.64 -9.32 -5.94
N PRO A 30 -0.18 -8.38 -6.77
CA PRO A 30 0.59 -8.69 -7.99
C PRO A 30 1.97 -9.33 -7.70
N ALA A 31 2.53 -9.14 -6.50
CA ALA A 31 3.68 -9.89 -6.02
C ALA A 31 3.80 -9.80 -4.49
N LEU A 32 3.70 -10.93 -3.78
CA LEU A 32 4.00 -10.99 -2.33
C LEU A 32 5.45 -10.62 -2.01
N GLN A 33 6.35 -10.82 -2.98
CA GLN A 33 7.76 -10.42 -2.89
C GLN A 33 7.98 -8.93 -3.19
N ALA A 34 6.93 -8.17 -3.52
CA ALA A 34 7.06 -6.74 -3.74
C ALA A 34 7.66 -6.08 -2.51
N ARG A 35 8.68 -5.25 -2.74
CA ARG A 35 9.29 -4.43 -1.71
C ARG A 35 9.04 -2.96 -2.01
N ARG A 36 8.90 -2.16 -0.96
CA ARG A 36 8.69 -0.72 -1.04
C ARG A 36 9.76 -0.03 -0.23
N GLN A 37 10.32 1.00 -0.84
CA GLN A 37 11.39 1.79 -0.26
C GLN A 37 10.87 3.12 0.23
N PHE A 38 11.44 3.60 1.32
CA PHE A 38 11.01 4.84 1.94
C PHE A 38 12.18 5.67 2.46
N VAL A 39 11.90 6.95 2.72
CA VAL A 39 12.83 7.92 3.31
C VAL A 39 12.06 8.95 4.12
N ARG A 40 12.71 9.54 5.13
CA ARG A 40 12.26 10.78 5.77
C ARG A 40 13.16 11.94 5.34
N GLN A 41 12.56 13.08 4.99
CA GLN A 41 13.33 14.30 4.67
C GLN A 41 13.88 15.00 5.93
N THR A 42 13.25 14.79 7.07
CA THR A 42 13.71 15.31 8.37
C THR A 42 13.69 14.20 9.41
N ALA A 43 14.48 14.32 10.48
CA ALA A 43 14.61 13.27 11.49
C ALA A 43 13.27 12.79 12.09
N ASN A 44 12.29 13.70 12.23
CA ASN A 44 10.96 13.42 12.76
C ASN A 44 9.86 13.55 11.68
N GLY A 45 10.24 13.58 10.41
CA GLY A 45 9.31 13.74 9.30
C GLY A 45 8.48 12.48 9.02
N PRO A 46 7.43 12.62 8.21
CA PRO A 46 6.66 11.46 7.74
C PRO A 46 7.53 10.56 6.86
N LEU A 47 7.17 9.28 6.84
CA LEU A 47 7.80 8.31 5.96
C LEU A 47 7.25 8.48 4.53
N LEU A 48 8.10 8.88 3.60
CA LEU A 48 7.74 9.12 2.21
C LEU A 48 8.09 7.91 1.35
N ARG A 49 7.16 7.50 0.48
CA ARG A 49 7.37 6.37 -0.43
C ARG A 49 8.20 6.80 -1.64
N LEU A 50 9.22 6.02 -1.96
CA LEU A 50 10.00 6.18 -3.18
C LEU A 50 9.38 5.39 -4.34
N ASN A 51 9.57 5.91 -5.55
CA ASN A 51 9.34 5.21 -6.80
C ASN A 51 10.64 4.63 -7.34
N VAL A 52 10.56 3.56 -8.10
CA VAL A 52 11.72 2.99 -8.81
C VAL A 52 11.63 3.42 -10.25
N ASP A 53 12.67 4.09 -10.75
CA ASP A 53 12.80 4.39 -12.17
C ASP A 53 13.02 3.10 -12.96
N GLY A 54 12.15 2.81 -13.92
CA GLY A 54 12.18 1.55 -14.68
C GLY A 54 13.41 1.40 -15.58
N ASN A 55 14.05 2.50 -15.96
CA ASN A 55 15.20 2.49 -16.86
C ASN A 55 16.53 2.37 -16.10
N SER A 56 16.71 3.17 -15.05
CA SER A 56 17.98 3.24 -14.30
C SER A 56 17.99 2.44 -13.00
N GLY A 57 16.84 1.98 -12.51
CA GLY A 57 16.71 1.33 -11.21
C GLY A 57 16.94 2.27 -10.01
N LYS A 58 17.11 3.57 -10.25
CA LYS A 58 17.27 4.58 -9.19
C LYS A 58 15.96 4.79 -8.45
N PHE A 59 16.07 5.16 -7.18
CA PHE A 59 14.92 5.54 -6.37
C PHE A 59 14.65 7.02 -6.48
N LEU A 60 13.40 7.36 -6.73
CA LEU A 60 12.92 8.71 -7.01
C LEU A 60 11.90 9.15 -5.95
N LEU A 61 12.08 10.35 -5.42
CA LEU A 61 11.10 11.04 -4.60
C LEU A 61 10.47 12.18 -5.41
N TYR A 62 9.14 12.16 -5.52
CA TYR A 62 8.40 13.22 -6.21
C TYR A 62 7.89 14.24 -5.17
N PRO A 63 8.12 15.55 -5.38
CA PRO A 63 7.51 16.58 -4.56
C PRO A 63 5.99 16.57 -4.70
N GLU A 64 5.26 16.91 -3.63
CA GLU A 64 3.79 17.00 -3.66
C GLU A 64 3.30 18.05 -4.66
N ASP A 65 4.03 19.16 -4.81
CA ASP A 65 3.67 20.28 -5.70
C ASP A 65 3.96 20.02 -7.20
N GLY A 66 4.30 18.78 -7.60
CA GLY A 66 4.43 18.42 -9.02
C GLY A 66 5.76 18.82 -9.68
N GLY A 67 6.84 18.92 -8.91
CA GLY A 67 8.18 19.27 -9.40
C GLY A 67 9.00 18.11 -9.99
N ALA A 68 10.25 18.39 -10.32
CA ALA A 68 11.22 17.37 -10.75
C ALA A 68 11.50 16.38 -9.62
N ALA A 69 11.61 15.09 -9.97
CA ALA A 69 11.93 14.06 -9.01
C ALA A 69 13.39 14.14 -8.53
N GLU A 70 13.60 13.91 -7.24
CA GLU A 70 14.93 13.81 -6.64
C GLU A 70 15.38 12.34 -6.59
N VAL A 71 16.65 12.08 -6.91
CA VAL A 71 17.26 10.76 -6.71
C VAL A 71 17.69 10.64 -5.25
N VAL A 72 17.07 9.72 -4.52
CA VAL A 72 17.27 9.59 -3.07
C VAL A 72 17.66 8.16 -2.71
N ARG A 73 18.59 7.98 -1.75
CA ARG A 73 18.88 6.66 -1.20
C ARG A 73 17.81 6.28 -0.18
N PRO A 74 17.23 5.07 -0.25
CA PRO A 74 16.25 4.64 0.72
C PRO A 74 16.88 4.45 2.11
N GLU A 75 16.14 4.89 3.13
CA GLU A 75 16.48 4.61 4.53
C GLU A 75 15.94 3.24 4.97
N SER A 76 14.88 2.77 4.30
CA SER A 76 14.23 1.50 4.59
C SER A 76 13.73 0.84 3.32
N ASP A 77 13.68 -0.49 3.38
CA ASP A 77 13.21 -1.36 2.31
C ASP A 77 12.36 -2.47 2.92
N ILE A 78 11.04 -2.37 2.75
CA ILE A 78 10.06 -3.18 3.47
C ILE A 78 9.39 -4.14 2.49
N ALA A 79 9.37 -5.43 2.81
CA ALA A 79 8.61 -6.41 2.05
C ALA A 79 7.12 -6.29 2.36
N LEU A 80 6.28 -6.41 1.33
CA LEU A 80 4.83 -6.45 1.48
C LEU A 80 4.38 -7.57 2.44
N ALA A 81 5.05 -8.73 2.38
CA ALA A 81 4.77 -9.85 3.27
C ALA A 81 4.93 -9.50 4.77
N ASP A 82 5.91 -8.66 5.12
CA ASP A 82 6.13 -8.26 6.52
C ASP A 82 4.99 -7.36 7.02
N SER A 83 4.54 -6.41 6.18
CA SER A 83 3.39 -5.56 6.49
C SER A 83 2.11 -6.38 6.63
N LEU A 84 1.86 -7.33 5.73
CA LEU A 84 0.68 -8.21 5.80
C LEU A 84 0.70 -9.09 7.05
N LYS A 85 1.87 -9.58 7.46
CA LYS A 85 2.02 -10.36 8.69
C LYS A 85 1.72 -9.52 9.93
N LEU A 86 2.17 -8.27 9.97
CA LEU A 86 1.90 -7.34 11.07
C LEU A 86 0.40 -7.02 11.18
N LEU A 87 -0.26 -6.83 10.03
CA LEU A 87 -1.66 -6.43 9.92
C LEU A 87 -2.63 -7.63 9.82
N ALA A 88 -2.12 -8.84 10.04
CA ALA A 88 -2.94 -10.03 10.00
C ALA A 88 -4.08 -9.93 11.04
N GLN A 89 -5.30 -10.31 10.62
CA GLN A 89 -6.51 -10.23 11.44
C GLN A 89 -6.95 -8.80 11.82
N GLN A 90 -6.40 -7.77 11.18
CA GLN A 90 -6.85 -6.39 11.35
C GLN A 90 -7.72 -5.96 10.15
N TRP A 91 -8.75 -5.17 10.43
CA TRP A 91 -9.53 -4.50 9.39
C TRP A 91 -8.75 -3.26 8.94
N LEU A 92 -8.45 -3.18 7.64
CA LEU A 92 -7.80 -2.01 7.04
C LEU A 92 -8.86 -1.14 6.39
N ALA A 93 -8.92 0.13 6.80
CA ALA A 93 -9.71 1.11 6.07
C ALA A 93 -9.10 1.32 4.69
N LEU A 94 -9.89 1.12 3.65
CA LEU A 94 -9.53 1.46 2.29
C LEU A 94 -10.26 2.75 1.91
N PRO A 95 -9.58 3.72 1.26
CA PRO A 95 -10.21 4.91 0.71
C PRO A 95 -11.12 4.59 -0.49
#